data_AF-A0A957PAB0-F1
#
_entry.id   AF-A0A957PAB0-F1
#
_cell.length_a   1.000
_cell.length_b   1.000
_cell.length_c   1.000
_cell.angle_alpha   90.00
_cell.angle_beta   90.00
_cell.angle_gamma   90.00
#
_symmetry.space_group_name_H-M   'P 1'
#
loop_
_entity.id
_entity.type
_entity.pdbx_description
1 polymer ?
#
loop_
_entity_poly.entity_id
_entity_poly.type
_entity_poly.pdbx_seq_one_letter_code
_entity_poly.pdbx_strand_id
1 'polypeptide(L)' 'MANLVLVAEAAEKSSYSSIHIRHLVRNELVKGRKVGRIWLVDLDDLLRYEQEMDEAGTSKHTPKDKR' A
#
# COMPACT_ATOMS: atom_id res chain seq x y z
N MET A 1 -6.01 16.92 -1.88
CA MET A 1 -5.53 16.78 -3.27
C MET A 1 -5.01 15.37 -3.40
N ALA A 2 -5.20 14.69 -4.54
CA ALA A 2 -4.70 13.32 -4.70
C ALA A 2 -3.17 13.32 -4.79
N ASN A 3 -2.49 12.71 -3.82
CA ASN A 3 -1.03 12.66 -3.76
C ASN A 3 -0.52 11.44 -4.53
N LEU A 4 -0.57 11.51 -5.85
CA LEU A 4 -0.18 10.40 -6.72
C LEU A 4 1.34 10.29 -6.81
N VAL A 5 1.88 9.23 -6.23
CA VAL A 5 3.31 8.90 -6.25
C VAL A 5 3.55 7.57 -6.96
N LEU A 6 4.81 7.31 -7.34
CA LEU A 6 5.17 6.00 -7.86
C LEU A 6 5.05 4.94 -6.77
N VAL A 7 4.69 3.71 -7.16
CA VAL A 7 4.67 2.57 -6.23
C VAL A 7 6.02 2.34 -5.52
N ALA A 8 7.14 2.68 -6.17
CA ALA A 8 8.46 2.61 -5.53
C ALA A 8 8.56 3.58 -4.35
N GLU A 9 8.19 4.85 -4.57
CA GLU A 9 8.19 5.89 -3.54
C GLU A 9 7.18 5.60 -2.43
N ALA A 10 6.01 5.05 -2.77
CA ALA A 10 5.01 4.64 -1.78
C ALA A 10 5.51 3.49 -0.90
N ALA A 11 6.30 2.56 -1.45
CA ALA A 11 6.89 1.46 -0.68
C ALA A 11 7.98 1.93 0.29
N GLU A 12 8.62 3.06 0.03
CA GLU A 12 9.57 3.68 0.98
C GLU A 12 8.87 4.43 2.11
N LYS A 13 7.59 4.80 1.92
CA LYS A 13 6.81 5.60 2.86
C LYS A 13 5.72 4.82 3.61
N SER A 14 5.51 3.55 3.27
CA SER A 14 4.55 2.64 3.92
C SER A 14 5.26 1.36 4.33
N SER A 15 4.64 0.56 5.21
CA SER A 15 5.19 -0.76 5.58
C SER A 15 4.97 -1.82 4.50
N TYR A 16 4.31 -1.48 3.39
CA TYR A 16 3.95 -2.42 2.33
C TYR A 16 4.99 -2.48 1.21
N SER A 17 5.26 -3.70 0.72
CA SER A 17 6.11 -3.88 -0.46
C SER A 17 5.45 -3.34 -1.73
N SER A 18 6.26 -2.95 -2.72
CA SER A 18 5.79 -2.53 -4.04
C SER A 18 4.89 -3.55 -4.76
N ILE A 19 5.03 -4.84 -4.44
CA ILE A 19 4.16 -5.90 -4.98
C ILE A 19 2.80 -5.83 -4.29
N HIS A 20 2.79 -5.70 -2.96
CA HIS A 20 1.57 -5.61 -2.17
C HIS A 20 0.78 -4.35 -2.53
N ILE A 21 1.43 -3.19 -2.66
CA ILE A 21 0.77 -1.94 -3.07
C ILE A 21 0.10 -2.09 -4.44
N ARG A 22 0.77 -2.72 -5.43
CA ARG A 22 0.14 -3.02 -6.73
C ARG A 22 -1.06 -3.94 -6.59
N HIS A 23 -0.97 -4.93 -5.71
CA HIS A 23 -2.11 -5.81 -5.41
C HIS A 23 -3.28 -5.01 -4.85
N LEU A 24 -3.06 -4.10 -3.89
CA LEU A 24 -4.09 -3.23 -3.32
C LEU A 24 -4.76 -2.37 -4.40
N VAL A 25 -3.97 -1.70 -5.25
CA VAL A 25 -4.48 -0.88 -6.35
C VAL A 25 -5.28 -1.72 -7.36
N ARG A 26 -4.82 -2.94 -7.66
CA ARG A 26 -5.52 -3.85 -8.59
C ARG A 26 -6.84 -4.37 -8.06
N ASN A 27 -6.98 -4.51 -6.75
CA ASN A 27 -8.22 -4.92 -6.10
C ASN A 27 -9.09 -3.73 -5.68
N GLU A 28 -8.75 -2.51 -6.13
CA GLU A 28 -9.48 -1.28 -5.82
C GLU A 28 -9.62 -0.99 -4.32
N LEU A 29 -8.73 -1.55 -3.50
CA LEU A 29 -8.68 -1.34 -2.04
C LEU A 29 -8.06 -0.01 -1.67
N VAL A 30 -7.15 0.48 -2.52
CA VAL A 30 -6.54 1.81 -2.41
C VAL A 30 -6.61 2.51 -3.76
N LYS A 31 -6.77 3.82 -3.73
CA LYS A 31 -6.82 4.64 -4.95
C LYS A 31 -5.48 4.60 -5.67
N GLY A 32 -5.53 4.29 -6.96
CA GLY A 32 -4.37 4.31 -7.82
C GLY A 32 -4.77 4.10 -9.26
N ARG A 33 -3.80 4.27 -10.15
CA ARG A 33 -3.99 4.02 -11.58
C ARG A 33 -2.73 3.53 -12.24
N LYS A 34 -2.91 2.70 -13.25
CA LYS A 34 -1.84 2.31 -14.16
C LYS A 34 -1.75 3.34 -15.29
N VAL A 35 -0.57 3.92 -15.46
CA VAL A 35 -0.28 4.85 -16.57
C VAL A 35 0.81 4.20 -17.43
N GLY A 36 0.42 3.63 -18.56
CA GLY A 36 1.32 2.87 -19.42
C GLY A 36 1.94 1.66 -18.67
N ARG A 37 3.25 1.72 -18.41
CA ARG A 37 4.00 0.67 -17.70
C ARG A 37 4.19 0.95 -16.21
N ILE A 38 3.88 2.16 -15.75
CA ILE A 38 4.06 2.56 -14.35
C ILE A 38 2.73 2.47 -13.59
N TRP A 39 2.85 2.26 -12.29
CA TRP A 39 1.75 2.27 -11.34
C TRP A 39 1.89 3.50 -10.47
N LEU A 40 0.81 4.29 -10.40
CA LEU A 40 0.65 5.41 -9.50
C LEU A 40 -0.34 5.03 -8.42
N VAL A 41 -0.04 5.41 -7.19
CA VAL A 41 -0.90 5.20 -6.04
C VAL A 41 -1.07 6.52 -5.30
N ASP A 42 -2.27 6.74 -4.76
CA ASP A 42 -2.51 7.86 -3.86
C ASP A 42 -1.91 7.52 -2.49
N LEU A 43 -0.84 8.24 -2.13
CA LEU A 43 -0.11 7.98 -0.89
C LEU A 43 -0.98 8.19 0.35
N ASP A 44 -1.82 9.22 0.34
CA ASP A 44 -2.64 9.56 1.50
C ASP A 44 -3.71 8.48 1.72
N ASP A 45 -4.24 7.92 0.62
CA ASP A 45 -5.20 6.83 0.64
C ASP A 45 -4.55 5.51 1.10
N LEU A 46 -3.31 5.24 0.66
CA LEU A 46 -2.54 4.07 1.08
C LEU A 46 -2.23 4.09 2.59
N LEU A 47 -1.77 5.23 3.12
CA LEU A 47 -1.47 5.38 4.55
C LEU A 47 -2.74 5.31 5.40
N ARG A 48 -3.87 5.83 4.90
CA ARG A 48 -5.16 5.69 5.58
C ARG A 48 -5.58 4.22 5.64
N TYR A 49 -5.44 3.49 4.53
CA TYR A 49 -5.73 2.06 4.48
C TYR A 49 -4.84 1.25 5.44
N GLU A 50 -3.55 1.60 5.53
CA GLU A 50 -2.61 1.00 6.49
C GLU A 50 -3.08 1.22 7.94
N GLN A 51 -3.45 2.46 8.30
CA GLN A 51 -3.99 2.78 9.62
C GLN A 51 -5.31 2.05 9.89
N GLU A 52 -6.23 2.02 8.92
CA GLU A 52 -7.50 1.29 9.02
C GLU A 52 -7.24 -0.21 9.26
N MET A 53 -6.21 -0.80 8.63
CA MET A 53 -5.83 -2.20 8.84
C MET A 53 -5.14 -2.45 10.18
N ASP A 54 -4.33 -1.51 10.66
CA ASP A 54 -3.72 -1.56 11.98
C ASP A 54 -4.78 -1.43 13.09
N GLU A 55 -5.75 -0.54 12.93
CA GLU A 55 -6.88 -0.33 13.84
C GLU A 55 -7.92 -1.46 13.80
N ALA A 56 -8.19 -2.00 12.61
CA ALA A 56 -9.00 -3.21 12.43
C ALA A 56 -8.30 -4.49 12.94
N GLY A 57 -7.08 -4.32 13.48
CA GLY A 57 -6.19 -5.32 14.04
C GLY A 57 -6.91 -6.53 14.60
N THR A 58 -6.97 -7.59 13.80
CA THR A 58 -7.34 -8.92 14.29
C THR A 58 -6.49 -9.98 13.60
N SER A 59 -5.39 -10.34 14.27
CA SER A 59 -4.87 -11.71 14.29
C SER A 59 -4.50 -12.32 12.93
N LYS A 60 -3.52 -11.77 12.22
CA LYS A 60 -2.83 -12.50 11.13
C LYS A 60 -1.48 -11.86 10.82
N HIS A 61 -0.41 -12.63 11.02
CA HIS A 61 0.99 -12.37 10.69
C HIS A 61 1.84 -11.58 11.71
N THR A 62 2.02 -12.21 12.88
CA THR A 62 3.38 -12.31 13.45
C THR A 62 4.16 -13.36 12.65
N PRO A 63 5.15 -13.02 11.80
CA PRO A 63 6.23 -13.95 11.56
C PRO A 63 7.08 -13.97 12.84
N LYS A 64 6.96 -15.07 13.59
CA LYS A 64 7.97 -15.46 14.58
C LYS A 64 9.31 -15.52 13.85
N ASP A 65 10.24 -14.67 14.27
CA ASP A 65 11.69 -14.89 14.33
C ASP A 65 12.40 -15.43 13.07
N LYS A 66 13.43 -14.70 12.60
CA LYS A 66 14.62 -15.35 12.02
C LYS A 66 15.90 -14.61 12.41
N ARG A 67 16.48 -15.05 13.53
CA ARG A 67 17.91 -15.16 13.89
C ARG A 67 18.69 -13.89 14.23
#